data_AF-A0A022RX91-F1
#
_entry.id   AF-A0A022RX91-F1
#
_cell.length_a   1.000
_cell.length_b   1.000
_cell.length_c   1.000
_cell.angle_alpha   90.00
_cell.angle_beta   90.00
_cell.angle_gamma   90.00
#
_symmetry.space_group_name_H-M   'P 1'
#
loop_
_entity.id
_entity.type
_entity.pdbx_description
1 polymer ?
#
loop_
_entity_poly.entity_id
_entity_poly.type
_entity_poly.pdbx_seq_one_letter_code
_entity_poly.pdbx_strand_id
1 'polypeptide(L)'
;MRYIFLYCIGIEACIFEFINFITAEANNWCHRDYRKTVTPEDVLAAMASLGFGDYIKPLIVFLNKHRAHQDLERGSMNQQFIIRRDANNGGFDHHQQPQGAHM
;
A
#
# COMPACT_ATOMS: atom_id res chain seq x y z
N MET A 1 -39.23 0.21 16.81
CA MET A 1 -39.35 1.23 15.74
C MET A 1 -38.74 2.57 16.16
N ARG A 2 -39.47 3.56 16.73
CA ARG A 2 -38.97 4.94 16.93
C ARG A 2 -37.55 5.04 17.55
N TYR A 3 -37.26 4.30 18.62
CA TYR A 3 -35.92 4.27 19.25
C TYR A 3 -34.80 3.74 18.32
N ILE A 4 -35.06 2.79 17.43
CA ILE A 4 -34.04 2.25 16.52
C ILE A 4 -33.65 3.27 15.45
N PHE A 5 -34.62 4.06 14.96
CA PHE A 5 -34.36 5.15 14.01
C PHE A 5 -33.57 6.28 14.67
N LEU A 6 -33.93 6.68 15.90
CA LEU A 6 -33.20 7.71 16.64
C LEU A 6 -31.77 7.27 17.00
N TYR A 7 -31.58 6.00 17.39
CA TYR A 7 -30.25 5.44 17.65
C TYR A 7 -29.40 5.40 16.37
N CYS A 8 -29.99 4.98 15.24
CA CYS A 8 -29.34 4.99 13.93
C CYS A 8 -28.87 6.40 13.53
N ILE A 9 -29.76 7.41 13.59
CA ILE A 9 -29.41 8.80 13.27
C ILE A 9 -28.30 9.32 14.20
N GLY A 10 -28.31 8.95 15.49
CA GLY A 10 -27.29 9.34 16.45
C GLY A 10 -25.91 8.74 16.17
N ILE A 11 -25.83 7.45 15.81
CA ILE A 11 -24.53 6.82 15.52
C ILE A 11 -23.95 7.27 14.17
N GLU A 12 -24.78 7.46 13.13
CA GLU A 12 -24.33 7.98 11.83
C GLU A 12 -23.71 9.39 11.96
N ALA A 13 -24.36 10.28 12.72
CA ALA A 13 -23.83 11.62 12.98
C ALA A 13 -22.50 11.58 13.75
N CYS A 14 -22.39 10.72 14.77
CA CYS A 14 -21.17 10.52 15.55
C CYS A 14 -20.01 9.96 14.71
N ILE A 15 -20.29 8.99 13.83
CA ILE A 15 -19.29 8.45 12.89
C ILE A 15 -18.81 9.53 11.91
N PHE A 16 -19.72 10.35 11.39
CA PHE A 16 -19.36 11.44 10.48
C PHE A 16 -18.50 12.50 11.19
N GLU A 17 -18.84 12.91 12.41
CA GLU A 17 -18.03 13.82 13.22
C GLU A 17 -16.64 13.23 13.52
N PHE A 18 -16.57 11.95 13.90
CA PHE A 18 -15.30 11.24 14.14
C PHE A 18 -14.40 11.23 12.90
N ILE A 19 -14.94 10.89 11.72
CA ILE A 19 -14.17 10.90 10.46
C ILE A 19 -13.59 12.30 10.21
N ASN A 20 -14.42 13.35 10.30
CA ASN A 20 -13.96 14.73 10.09
C ASN A 20 -12.89 15.15 11.11
N PHE A 21 -13.03 14.76 12.38
CA PHE A 21 -12.10 15.11 13.46
C PHE A 21 -10.72 14.45 13.29
N ILE A 22 -10.70 13.13 13.00
CA ILE A 22 -9.46 12.41 12.68
C ILE A 22 -8.80 12.98 11.41
N THR A 23 -9.58 13.25 10.35
CA THR A 23 -9.05 13.80 9.10
C THR A 23 -8.48 15.20 9.29
N ALA A 24 -9.11 16.05 10.09
CA ALA A 24 -8.63 17.40 10.40
C ALA A 24 -7.28 17.37 11.16
N GLU A 25 -7.14 16.56 12.22
CA GLU A 25 -5.87 16.50 12.95
C GLU A 25 -4.77 15.77 12.16
N ALA A 26 -5.09 14.73 11.38
CA ALA A 26 -4.12 14.11 10.48
C ALA A 26 -3.63 15.10 9.41
N ASN A 27 -4.53 15.95 8.90
CA ASN A 27 -4.15 17.05 8.01
C ASN A 27 -3.26 18.09 8.73
N ASN A 28 -3.49 18.36 10.02
CA ASN A 28 -2.63 19.24 10.82
C ASN A 28 -1.21 18.65 10.97
N TRP A 29 -1.07 17.35 11.26
CA TRP A 29 0.25 16.67 11.30
C TRP A 29 0.97 16.75 9.95
N CYS A 30 0.28 16.44 8.85
CA CYS A 30 0.82 16.56 7.50
C CYS A 30 1.32 18.00 7.19
N HIS A 31 0.57 19.03 7.61
CA HIS A 31 0.94 20.43 7.39
C HIS A 31 2.09 20.91 8.29
N ARG A 32 2.23 20.38 9.52
CA ARG A 32 3.40 20.65 10.39
C ARG A 32 4.71 20.18 9.73
N ASP A 33 4.65 19.09 8.98
CA ASP A 33 5.76 18.55 8.16
C ASP A 33 5.93 19.24 6.79
N TYR A 34 5.19 20.32 6.51
CA TYR A 34 5.14 21.00 5.21
C TYR A 34 4.72 20.12 4.02
N ARG A 35 4.08 18.97 4.29
CA ARG A 35 3.57 18.03 3.27
C ARG A 35 2.17 18.43 2.82
N LYS A 36 1.84 18.11 1.56
CA LYS A 36 0.51 18.30 0.95
C LYS A 36 -0.29 17.00 0.81
N THR A 37 0.31 15.87 1.15
CA THR A 37 -0.27 14.53 1.06
C THR A 37 -0.20 13.87 2.42
N VAL A 38 -1.36 13.67 3.03
CA VAL A 38 -1.51 12.96 4.30
C VAL A 38 -1.07 11.50 4.09
N THR A 39 -0.19 10.99 4.95
CA THR A 39 0.25 9.60 4.95
C THR A 39 -0.36 8.84 6.14
N PRO A 40 -0.31 7.50 6.18
CA PRO A 40 -0.85 6.76 7.32
C PRO A 40 -0.19 7.10 8.66
N GLU A 41 1.06 7.55 8.65
CA GLU A 41 1.80 8.02 9.82
C GLU A 41 1.13 9.26 10.46
N ASP A 42 0.58 10.18 9.66
CA ASP A 42 -0.19 11.33 10.16
C ASP A 42 -1.47 10.87 10.88
N VAL A 43 -2.13 9.84 10.36
CA VAL A 43 -3.35 9.28 10.96
C VAL A 43 -3.01 8.57 12.28
N LEU A 44 -1.87 7.89 12.37
CA LEU A 44 -1.37 7.33 13.64
C LEU A 44 -1.03 8.45 14.65
N ALA A 45 -0.37 9.52 14.21
CA ALA A 45 -0.06 10.67 15.07
C ALA A 45 -1.34 11.38 15.58
N ALA A 46 -2.33 11.57 14.70
CA ALA A 46 -3.63 12.13 15.06
C ALA A 46 -4.39 11.24 16.06
N MET A 47 -4.50 9.93 15.80
CA MET A 47 -5.15 8.98 16.71
C MET A 47 -4.50 9.01 18.10
N ALA A 48 -3.17 9.08 18.19
CA ALA A 48 -2.46 9.17 19.46
C ALA A 48 -2.69 10.54 20.15
N SER A 49 -2.61 11.64 19.40
CA SER A 49 -2.82 13.01 19.89
C SER A 49 -4.25 13.24 20.42
N LEU A 50 -5.23 12.52 19.86
CA LEU A 50 -6.65 12.63 20.23
C LEU A 50 -7.08 11.59 21.28
N GLY A 51 -6.15 10.81 21.84
CA GLY A 51 -6.40 9.85 22.92
C GLY A 51 -6.88 8.46 22.47
N PHE A 52 -7.01 8.20 21.17
CA PHE A 52 -7.41 6.90 20.60
C PHE A 52 -6.25 5.88 20.56
N GLY A 53 -5.45 5.83 21.64
CA GLY A 53 -4.22 5.04 21.73
C GLY A 53 -4.40 3.54 21.46
N ASP A 54 -5.53 2.95 21.88
CA ASP A 54 -5.84 1.54 21.67
C ASP A 54 -5.95 1.14 20.18
N TYR A 55 -6.27 2.10 19.30
CA TYR A 55 -6.37 1.87 17.86
C TYR A 55 -5.00 1.86 17.16
N ILE A 56 -3.94 2.42 17.78
CA ILE A 56 -2.60 2.52 17.17
C ILE A 56 -2.01 1.15 16.84
N LYS A 57 -2.06 0.21 17.79
CA LYS A 57 -1.51 -1.15 17.60
C LYS A 57 -2.19 -1.94 16.46
N PRO A 58 -3.53 -2.05 16.38
CA PRO A 58 -4.17 -2.73 15.25
C PRO A 58 -3.98 -1.97 13.91
N LEU A 59 -3.95 -0.64 13.91
CA LEU A 59 -3.67 0.13 12.69
C LEU A 59 -2.25 -0.13 12.14
N ILE A 60 -1.22 -0.19 12.99
CA ILE A 60 0.15 -0.56 12.58
C ILE A 60 0.18 -1.98 11.98
N VAL A 61 -0.52 -2.95 12.59
CA VAL A 61 -0.62 -4.32 12.07
C VAL A 61 -1.32 -4.36 10.70
N PHE A 62 -2.37 -3.56 10.51
CA PHE A 62 -3.03 -3.41 9.21
C PHE A 62 -2.11 -2.81 8.15
N LEU A 63 -1.40 -1.72 8.48
CA LEU A 63 -0.51 -1.02 7.55
C LEU A 63 0.66 -1.90 7.09
N ASN A 64 1.26 -2.66 7.99
CA ASN A 64 2.34 -3.59 7.65
C ASN A 64 1.86 -4.73 6.74
N LYS A 65 0.64 -5.27 6.96
CA LYS A 65 0.02 -6.24 6.05
C LYS A 65 -0.28 -5.64 4.68
N HIS A 66 -0.86 -4.44 4.64
CA HIS A 66 -1.20 -3.74 3.40
C HIS A 66 0.03 -3.48 2.53
N ARG A 67 1.15 -3.05 3.13
CA ARG A 67 2.45 -2.91 2.45
C ARG A 67 2.90 -4.24 1.84
N ALA A 68 2.95 -5.31 2.63
CA ALA A 68 3.36 -6.64 2.16
C ALA A 68 2.46 -7.18 1.03
N HIS A 69 1.16 -6.88 1.02
CA HIS A 69 0.28 -7.23 -0.10
C HIS A 69 0.61 -6.46 -1.38
N GLN A 70 0.80 -5.13 -1.30
CA GLN A 70 1.17 -4.33 -2.49
C GLN A 70 2.53 -4.73 -3.06
N ASP A 71 3.49 -5.08 -2.21
CA ASP A 71 4.80 -5.57 -2.65
C ASP A 71 4.71 -6.93 -3.36
N LEU A 72 3.74 -7.78 -2.96
CA LEU A 72 3.47 -9.06 -3.63
C LEU A 72 2.87 -8.88 -5.04
N GLU A 73 1.92 -7.95 -5.18
CA GLU A 73 1.33 -7.59 -6.49
C GLU A 73 2.38 -7.01 -7.44
N ARG A 74 3.23 -6.11 -6.93
CA ARG A 74 4.37 -5.53 -7.67
C ARG A 74 5.42 -6.58 -8.04
N GLY A 75 5.71 -7.52 -7.13
CA GLY A 75 6.60 -8.65 -7.37
C GLY A 75 6.12 -9.55 -8.51
N SER A 76 4.84 -9.90 -8.52
CA SER A 76 4.20 -10.68 -9.58
C SER A 76 4.34 -10.02 -10.97
N MET A 77 4.16 -8.70 -11.03
CA MET A 77 4.29 -7.93 -12.27
C MET A 77 5.72 -7.93 -12.83
N ASN A 78 6.74 -7.84 -11.96
CA ASN A 78 8.15 -7.96 -12.36
C ASN A 78 8.53 -9.40 -12.75
N GLN A 79 7.98 -10.42 -12.08
CA GLN A 79 8.31 -11.82 -12.35
C GLN A 79 7.89 -12.23 -13.77
N GLN A 80 6.75 -11.73 -14.26
CA GLN A 80 6.32 -11.93 -15.66
C GLN A 80 7.26 -11.30 -16.71
N PHE A 81 8.03 -10.26 -16.35
CA PHE A 81 9.00 -9.64 -17.26
C PHE A 81 10.29 -10.46 -17.38
N ILE A 82 10.76 -11.05 -16.27
CA ILE A 82 11.98 -11.88 -16.26
C ILE A 82 11.74 -13.22 -16.96
N ILE A 83 10.64 -13.93 -16.64
CA ILE A 83 10.30 -15.23 -17.25
C ILE A 83 10.23 -15.15 -18.79
N ARG A 84 9.75 -14.03 -19.35
CA ARG A 84 9.71 -13.79 -20.81
C ARG A 84 11.08 -13.54 -21.45
N ARG A 85 12.08 -13.13 -20.66
CA ARG A 85 13.43 -12.79 -21.14
C ARG A 85 14.30 -14.03 -21.28
N ASP A 86 14.22 -14.94 -20.30
CA ASP A 86 14.93 -16.23 -20.34
C ASP A 86 14.38 -17.14 -21.45
N ALA A 87 13.07 -17.12 -21.68
CA ALA A 87 12.40 -17.90 -22.73
C ALA A 87 12.79 -17.51 -24.17
N ASN A 88 13.44 -16.36 -24.38
CA ASN A 88 13.83 -15.86 -25.70
C ASN A 88 15.35 -15.89 -25.95
N ASN A 89 16.12 -16.58 -25.08
CA ASN A 89 17.58 -16.73 -25.23
C ASN A 89 18.00 -18.19 -25.54
N GLY A 90 17.18 -18.92 -26.30
CA GLY A 90 17.56 -20.19 -26.89
C GLY A 90 18.66 -19.99 -27.93
N GLY A 91 19.86 -20.52 -27.67
CA GLY A 91 21.06 -20.18 -28.42
C GLY A 91 21.08 -20.68 -29.87
N PHE A 92 21.60 -19.84 -30.77
CA PHE A 92 22.05 -20.25 -32.09
C PHE A 92 23.46 -20.85 -31.98
N ASP A 93 23.55 -22.19 -32.00
CA ASP A 93 24.83 -22.90 -32.05
C ASP A 93 25.40 -22.81 -33.48
N HIS A 94 26.32 -21.86 -33.70
CA HIS A 94 26.95 -21.62 -35.00
C HIS A 94 28.04 -22.67 -35.29
N HIS A 95 27.62 -23.83 -35.79
CA HIS A 95 28.51 -24.91 -36.19
C HIS A 95 29.30 -24.55 -37.47
N GLN A 96 30.52 -24.04 -37.31
CA GLN A 96 31.33 -23.49 -38.41
C GLN A 96 32.37 -24.48 -38.96
N GLN A 97 32.09 -24.99 -40.16
CA GLN A 97 33.09 -25.46 -41.16
C GLN A 97 33.15 -24.41 -42.30
N PRO A 98 34.02 -24.49 -43.34
CA PRO A 98 35.09 -25.45 -43.68
C PRO A 98 36.48 -24.83 -43.33
N GLN A 99 37.68 -25.12 -43.88
CA GLN A 99 38.16 -25.70 -45.15
C GLN A 99 39.41 -26.60 -44.97
N GLY A 100 39.97 -27.11 -46.08
CA GLY A 100 40.99 -28.15 -46.10
C GLY A 100 42.45 -27.68 -45.97
N ALA A 101 43.31 -28.63 -45.63
CA ALA A 101 44.77 -28.50 -45.66
C ALA A 101 45.36 -29.00 -46.98
N HIS A 102 46.54 -28.53 -47.34
CA HIS A 102 47.15 -28.69 -48.66
C HIS A 102 48.34 -29.65 -48.62
N MET A 103 48.23 -30.82 -49.28
CA MET A 103 49.24 -31.55 -50.08
C MET A 103 48.72 -32.92 -50.50
#